data_AF-A0A1C7W2R6-F1
#
_entry.id   AF-A0A1C7W2R6-F1
#
_cell.length_a   1.000
_cell.length_b   1.000
_cell.length_c   1.000
_cell.angle_alpha   90.00
_cell.angle_beta   90.00
_cell.angle_gamma   90.00
#
_symmetry.space_group_name_H-M   'P 1'
#
loop_
_entity.id
_entity.type
_entity.pdbx_description
1 polymer ?
#
loop_
_entity_poly.entity_id
_entity_poly.type
_entity_poly.pdbx_seq_one_letter_code
_entity_poly.pdbx_strand_id
1 'polypeptide(L)'
;MIGLVIIVICIFISVFCYKKIASSSRNKGYGSVRTFFTASISSVFLFIITMGIGVANFFPRDKNSNTVDVPKVPMIKWITSQNMEQVHTLIDKDLKENPALTRKILKEISLYTKDSVERTVAELTYIKYGVGMNEYESILKTTSCFMDFKNGMQRAHSVYSNETRSWQSLNDFKRDIGNGSILQAEIDYRERFNKENMATQKVLKDRFEVCEYNTAQSMKNHLTRQRPVSN
;
A
#
# COMPACT_ATOMS: atom_id res chain seq x y z
N MET A 1 -25.65 -1.78 21.33
CA MET A 1 -26.37 -3.06 21.55
C MET A 1 -26.94 -3.66 20.25
N ILE A 2 -27.57 -2.86 19.38
CA ILE A 2 -28.18 -3.35 18.11
C ILE A 2 -27.18 -4.04 17.16
N GLY A 3 -25.95 -3.54 17.04
CA GLY A 3 -24.92 -4.19 16.20
C GLY A 3 -24.55 -5.61 16.67
N LEU A 4 -24.57 -5.86 17.98
CA LEU A 4 -24.30 -7.18 18.55
C LEU A 4 -25.47 -8.13 18.25
N VAL A 5 -26.71 -7.63 18.27
CA VAL A 5 -27.90 -8.41 17.89
C VAL A 5 -27.85 -8.84 16.42
N ILE A 6 -27.39 -7.96 15.51
CA ILE A 6 -27.25 -8.29 14.08
C ILE A 6 -26.17 -9.36 13.86
N ILE A 7 -25.02 -9.24 14.55
CA ILE A 7 -23.95 -10.24 14.49
C ILE A 7 -24.47 -11.60 14.94
N VAL A 8 -25.23 -11.65 16.03
CA VAL A 8 -25.83 -12.89 16.54
C VAL A 8 -26.81 -13.48 15.52
N ILE A 9 -27.67 -12.67 14.90
CA ILE A 9 -28.60 -13.13 13.85
C ILE A 9 -27.84 -13.68 12.63
N CYS A 10 -26.78 -13.01 12.18
CA CYS A 10 -25.95 -13.47 11.07
C CYS A 10 -25.25 -14.80 11.38
N ILE A 11 -24.80 -15.00 12.62
CA ILE A 11 -24.21 -16.28 13.07
C ILE A 11 -25.28 -17.38 13.02
N PHE A 12 -26.48 -17.14 13.52
CA PHE A 12 -27.57 -18.13 13.49
C PHE A 12 -27.95 -18.53 12.06
N ILE A 13 -28.06 -17.56 11.14
CA ILE A 13 -28.37 -17.83 9.72
C ILE A 13 -27.22 -18.64 9.07
N SER A 14 -25.97 -18.27 9.34
CA SER A 14 -24.79 -18.97 8.80
C SER A 14 -24.71 -20.43 9.26
N VAL A 15 -24.94 -20.69 10.55
CA VAL A 15 -24.97 -22.05 11.11
C VAL A 15 -26.13 -22.87 10.56
N PHE A 16 -27.30 -22.25 10.37
CA PHE A 16 -28.47 -22.92 9.80
C PHE A 16 -28.24 -23.33 8.33
N CYS A 17 -27.69 -22.42 7.53
CA CYS A 17 -27.31 -22.67 6.14
C CYS A 17 -26.23 -23.76 6.05
N TYR A 18 -25.20 -23.70 6.91
CA TYR A 18 -24.17 -24.73 6.99
C TYR A 18 -24.78 -26.12 7.26
N LYS A 19 -25.66 -26.24 8.26
CA LYS A 19 -26.28 -27.52 8.64
C LYS A 19 -27.10 -28.12 7.49
N LYS A 20 -27.86 -27.28 6.77
CA LYS A 20 -28.70 -27.69 5.63
C LYS A 20 -27.88 -28.09 4.39
N ILE A 21 -26.78 -27.38 4.12
CA ILE A 21 -25.88 -27.70 3.00
C ILE A 21 -25.06 -28.96 3.32
N ALA A 22 -24.55 -29.09 4.54
CA ALA A 22 -23.80 -30.26 4.97
C ALA A 22 -24.66 -31.54 4.92
N SER A 23 -25.95 -31.47 5.31
CA SER A 23 -26.86 -32.63 5.20
C SER A 23 -27.18 -32.98 3.75
N SER A 24 -27.39 -31.98 2.89
CA SER A 24 -27.64 -32.20 1.45
C SER A 24 -26.45 -32.82 0.73
N SER A 25 -25.23 -32.36 1.04
CA SER A 25 -23.99 -32.89 0.45
C SER A 25 -23.65 -34.29 0.96
N ARG A 26 -23.95 -34.60 2.23
CA ARG A 26 -23.85 -35.97 2.77
C ARG A 26 -24.83 -36.93 2.11
N ASN A 27 -26.08 -36.51 1.85
CA ASN A 27 -27.07 -37.33 1.16
C ASN A 27 -26.73 -37.62 -0.32
N LYS A 28 -25.82 -36.83 -0.92
CA LYS A 28 -25.33 -37.01 -2.30
C LYS A 28 -24.03 -37.82 -2.39
N GLY A 29 -23.54 -38.38 -1.28
CA GLY A 29 -22.38 -39.28 -1.27
C GLY A 29 -21.01 -38.58 -1.42
N TYR A 30 -20.94 -37.25 -1.27
CA TYR A 30 -19.65 -36.54 -1.32
C TYR A 30 -18.83 -36.81 -0.05
N GLY A 31 -17.56 -37.21 -0.23
CA GLY A 31 -16.63 -37.51 0.86
C GLY A 31 -16.58 -36.42 1.93
N SER A 32 -16.39 -36.83 3.19
CA SER A 32 -16.54 -35.99 4.39
C SER A 32 -15.79 -34.64 4.31
N VAL A 33 -14.58 -34.63 3.76
CA VAL A 33 -13.73 -33.43 3.62
C VAL A 33 -14.29 -32.45 2.60
N ARG A 34 -14.77 -32.94 1.45
CA ARG A 34 -15.28 -32.08 0.36
C ARG A 34 -16.59 -31.41 0.78
N THR A 35 -17.43 -32.11 1.53
CA THR A 35 -18.66 -31.56 2.12
C THR A 35 -18.35 -30.45 3.14
N PHE A 36 -17.31 -30.62 3.96
CA PHE A 36 -16.90 -29.62 4.95
C PHE A 36 -16.44 -28.31 4.31
N PHE A 37 -15.59 -28.38 3.27
CA PHE A 37 -15.12 -27.18 2.57
C PHE A 37 -16.24 -26.48 1.80
N THR A 38 -17.08 -27.22 1.05
CA THR A 38 -18.17 -26.61 0.29
C THR A 38 -19.20 -25.94 1.19
N ALA A 39 -19.54 -26.54 2.33
CA ALA A 39 -20.48 -25.94 3.28
C ALA A 39 -19.86 -24.71 4.00
N SER A 40 -18.60 -24.79 4.43
CA SER A 40 -17.91 -23.68 5.11
C SER A 40 -17.68 -22.47 4.22
N ILE A 41 -17.29 -22.69 2.96
CA ILE A 41 -17.08 -21.59 1.99
C ILE A 41 -18.42 -20.89 1.71
N SER A 42 -19.48 -21.66 1.48
CA SER A 42 -20.81 -21.10 1.21
C SER A 42 -21.36 -20.28 2.39
N SER A 43 -21.15 -20.74 3.63
CA SER A 43 -21.63 -20.03 4.82
C SER A 43 -20.84 -18.74 5.10
N VAL A 44 -19.54 -18.71 4.82
CA VAL A 44 -18.71 -17.50 4.93
C VAL A 44 -19.13 -16.44 3.90
N PHE A 45 -19.38 -16.84 2.66
CA PHE A 45 -19.86 -15.91 1.63
C PHE A 45 -21.22 -15.31 1.98
N LEU A 46 -22.16 -16.12 2.47
CA LEU A 46 -23.46 -15.63 2.94
C LEU A 46 -23.30 -14.67 4.11
N PHE A 47 -22.43 -14.98 5.08
CA PHE A 47 -22.14 -14.11 6.20
C PHE A 47 -21.64 -12.73 5.75
N ILE A 48 -20.66 -12.68 4.84
CA ILE A 48 -20.11 -11.42 4.31
C ILE A 48 -21.18 -10.60 3.59
N ILE A 49 -22.03 -11.22 2.77
CA ILE A 49 -23.11 -10.53 2.04
C ILE A 49 -24.14 -9.98 3.03
N THR A 50 -24.59 -10.80 3.99
CA THR A 50 -25.58 -10.37 5.00
C THR A 50 -25.04 -9.30 5.93
N MET A 51 -23.76 -9.36 6.29
CA MET A 51 -23.10 -8.35 7.10
C MET A 51 -22.89 -7.07 6.30
N GLY A 52 -22.55 -7.14 5.01
CA GLY A 52 -22.43 -5.96 4.15
C GLY A 52 -23.75 -5.20 4.00
N ILE A 53 -24.85 -5.92 3.78
CA ILE A 53 -26.20 -5.33 3.67
C ILE A 53 -26.69 -4.83 5.04
N GLY A 54 -26.48 -5.63 6.10
CA GLY A 54 -26.89 -5.29 7.47
C GLY A 54 -26.16 -4.06 8.01
N VAL A 55 -24.84 -3.96 7.79
CA VAL A 55 -24.05 -2.81 8.21
C VAL A 55 -24.42 -1.55 7.43
N ALA A 56 -24.66 -1.66 6.11
CA ALA A 56 -25.03 -0.51 5.27
C ALA A 56 -26.41 0.08 5.61
N ASN A 57 -27.37 -0.72 6.07
CA ASN A 57 -28.72 -0.27 6.41
C ASN A 57 -28.87 0.18 7.88
N PHE A 58 -28.09 -0.38 8.81
CA PHE A 58 -28.22 -0.08 10.24
C PHE A 58 -27.18 0.90 10.80
N PHE A 59 -26.07 1.09 10.09
CA PHE A 59 -25.19 2.24 10.27
C PHE A 59 -25.38 3.14 9.04
N PRO A 60 -26.47 3.93 8.97
CA PRO A 60 -26.53 4.99 7.98
C PRO A 60 -25.26 5.81 8.18
N ARG A 61 -24.45 5.86 7.12
CA ARG A 61 -23.24 6.67 7.05
C ARG A 61 -23.63 8.05 7.55
N ASP A 62 -23.04 8.50 8.65
CA ASP A 62 -23.28 9.85 9.13
C ASP A 62 -23.05 10.80 7.95
N LYS A 63 -24.08 11.55 7.57
CA LYS A 63 -23.96 12.62 6.57
C LYS A 63 -22.97 13.72 7.02
N ASN A 64 -22.47 13.60 8.26
CA ASN A 64 -21.42 14.42 8.84
C ASN A 64 -20.12 13.62 9.08
N SER A 65 -19.80 12.60 8.27
CA SER A 65 -18.41 12.14 8.16
C SER A 65 -17.62 13.16 7.34
N ASN A 66 -17.32 14.31 7.96
CA ASN A 66 -16.43 15.39 7.55
C ASN A 66 -16.04 15.38 6.06
N THR A 67 -17.04 15.63 5.23
CA THR A 67 -16.86 16.24 3.94
C THR A 67 -16.41 17.67 4.22
N VAL A 68 -15.12 17.93 4.17
CA VAL A 68 -14.64 19.32 4.18
C VAL A 68 -15.09 19.92 2.86
N ASP A 69 -16.19 20.67 2.92
CA ASP A 69 -16.63 21.55 1.85
C ASP A 69 -15.67 22.76 1.82
N VAL A 70 -14.43 22.51 1.37
CA VAL A 70 -13.52 23.58 1.00
C VAL A 70 -14.17 24.25 -0.19
N PRO A 71 -14.55 25.54 -0.14
CA PRO A 71 -15.31 26.15 -1.21
C PRO A 71 -14.53 26.04 -2.53
N LYS A 72 -15.03 25.21 -3.45
CA LYS A 72 -14.47 24.88 -4.77
C LYS A 72 -13.20 24.01 -4.81
N VAL A 73 -13.02 23.03 -3.93
CA VAL A 73 -12.04 21.94 -4.15
C VAL A 73 -12.77 20.61 -4.35
N PRO A 74 -12.55 19.89 -5.47
CA PRO A 74 -13.21 18.61 -5.71
C PRO A 74 -12.88 17.60 -4.61
N MET A 75 -13.87 16.80 -4.20
CA MET A 75 -13.72 15.75 -3.19
C MET A 75 -12.66 14.72 -3.61
N ILE A 76 -11.46 14.82 -3.05
CA ILE A 76 -10.41 13.82 -3.24
C ILE A 76 -10.61 12.75 -2.17
N LYS A 77 -10.99 11.53 -2.59
CA LYS A 77 -10.83 10.34 -1.76
C LYS A 77 -9.33 10.01 -1.77
N TRP A 78 -8.66 10.29 -0.67
CA TRP A 78 -7.23 10.00 -0.47
C TRP A 78 -7.04 8.51 -0.23
N ILE A 79 -6.05 7.93 -0.89
CA ILE A 79 -5.78 6.48 -0.89
C ILE A 79 -4.55 6.17 -0.04
N THR A 80 -3.65 7.14 0.08
CA THR A 80 -2.27 6.94 0.54
C THR A 80 -2.03 7.27 2.01
N SER A 81 -2.93 7.99 2.67
CA SER A 81 -2.76 8.35 4.08
C SER A 81 -3.51 7.43 5.03
N GLN A 82 -2.78 6.86 5.99
CA GLN A 82 -3.37 6.19 7.15
C GLN A 82 -4.03 7.20 8.12
N ASN A 83 -3.66 8.49 8.03
CA ASN A 83 -4.15 9.56 8.89
C ASN A 83 -4.73 10.73 8.07
N MET A 84 -6.05 10.70 7.89
CA MET A 84 -6.78 11.75 7.16
C MET A 84 -6.73 13.12 7.85
N GLU A 85 -6.64 13.17 9.18
CA GLU A 85 -6.58 14.42 9.94
C GLU A 85 -5.31 15.23 9.63
N GLN A 86 -4.17 14.54 9.50
CA GLN A 86 -2.91 15.16 9.10
C GLN A 86 -2.98 15.73 7.68
N VAL A 87 -3.63 15.01 6.76
CA VAL A 87 -3.81 15.49 5.38
C VAL A 87 -4.69 16.74 5.36
N HIS A 88 -5.79 16.76 6.11
CA HIS A 88 -6.64 17.94 6.21
C HIS A 88 -5.90 19.13 6.82
N THR A 89 -5.17 18.92 7.91
CA THR A 89 -4.36 19.96 8.54
C THR A 89 -3.30 20.52 7.58
N LEU A 90 -2.66 19.66 6.78
CA LEU A 90 -1.70 20.05 5.76
C LEU A 90 -2.36 20.90 4.66
N ILE A 91 -3.51 20.46 4.15
CA ILE A 91 -4.27 21.20 3.13
C ILE A 91 -4.69 22.57 3.66
N ASP A 92 -5.20 22.66 4.90
CA ASP A 92 -5.60 23.92 5.51
C ASP A 92 -4.41 24.89 5.67
N LYS A 93 -3.24 24.35 6.02
CA LYS A 93 -1.99 25.12 6.04
C LYS A 93 -1.62 25.61 4.64
N ASP A 94 -1.62 24.73 3.65
CA ASP A 94 -1.25 25.03 2.27
C ASP A 94 -2.22 26.01 1.59
N LEU A 95 -3.51 25.97 1.96
CA LEU A 95 -4.52 26.93 1.50
C LEU A 95 -4.30 28.32 2.10
N LYS A 96 -3.72 28.43 3.30
CA LYS A 96 -3.30 29.71 3.90
C LYS A 96 -2.02 30.23 3.27
N GLU A 97 -1.07 29.34 2.96
CA GLU A 97 0.21 29.67 2.35
C GLU A 97 0.06 30.14 0.89
N ASN A 98 -0.57 29.33 0.05
CA ASN A 98 -0.78 29.67 -1.36
C ASN A 98 -2.08 29.03 -1.91
N PRO A 99 -3.23 29.71 -1.73
CA PRO A 99 -4.53 29.13 -2.11
C PRO A 99 -4.64 28.81 -3.60
N ALA A 100 -4.02 29.60 -4.47
CA ALA A 100 -4.09 29.40 -5.91
C ALA A 100 -3.33 28.14 -6.35
N LEU A 101 -2.10 27.96 -5.87
CA LEU A 101 -1.29 26.78 -6.16
C LEU A 101 -1.91 25.51 -5.56
N THR A 102 -2.34 25.57 -4.30
CA THR A 102 -2.96 24.44 -3.61
C THR A 102 -4.19 23.94 -4.36
N ARG A 103 -5.10 24.83 -4.76
CA ARG A 103 -6.28 24.46 -5.57
C ARG A 103 -5.90 23.88 -6.93
N LYS A 104 -4.86 24.41 -7.58
CA LYS A 104 -4.36 23.89 -8.87
C LYS A 104 -3.90 22.43 -8.71
N ILE A 105 -3.09 22.13 -7.69
CA ILE A 105 -2.56 20.79 -7.44
C ILE A 105 -3.69 19.81 -7.06
N LEU A 106 -4.59 20.21 -6.14
CA LEU A 106 -5.72 19.37 -5.75
C LEU A 106 -6.66 19.07 -6.94
N LYS A 107 -6.86 20.06 -7.82
CA LYS A 107 -7.58 19.83 -9.09
C LYS A 107 -6.85 18.82 -9.97
N GLU A 108 -5.53 18.92 -10.13
CA GLU A 108 -4.73 17.94 -10.88
C GLU A 108 -4.94 16.52 -10.33
N ILE A 109 -4.80 16.33 -9.01
CA ILE A 109 -4.99 15.03 -8.35
C ILE A 109 -6.39 14.47 -8.63
N SER A 110 -7.42 15.34 -8.60
CA SER A 110 -8.80 14.94 -8.81
C SER A 110 -9.11 14.47 -10.24
N LEU A 111 -8.29 14.86 -11.22
CA LEU A 111 -8.46 14.46 -12.62
C LEU A 111 -7.99 13.02 -12.89
N TYR A 112 -7.14 12.46 -12.02
CA TYR A 112 -6.72 11.07 -12.17
C TYR A 112 -7.84 10.10 -11.76
N THR A 113 -7.91 8.99 -12.51
CA THR A 113 -8.82 7.88 -12.24
C THR A 113 -8.67 7.43 -10.78
N LYS A 114 -9.80 7.22 -10.13
CA LYS A 114 -9.84 6.71 -8.76
C LYS A 114 -9.13 5.35 -8.70
N ASP A 115 -8.31 5.16 -7.68
CA ASP A 115 -7.53 3.92 -7.44
C ASP A 115 -6.42 3.65 -8.48
N SER A 116 -6.01 4.65 -9.28
CA SER A 116 -4.88 4.53 -10.20
C SER A 116 -3.52 4.75 -9.53
N VAL A 117 -2.47 4.24 -10.16
CA VAL A 117 -1.08 4.45 -9.70
C VAL A 117 -0.71 5.92 -9.81
N GLU A 118 -1.11 6.59 -10.90
CA GLU A 118 -0.86 8.02 -11.14
C GLU A 118 -1.49 8.87 -10.05
N ARG A 119 -2.73 8.56 -9.65
CA ARG A 119 -3.38 9.25 -8.53
C ARG A 119 -2.61 9.06 -7.23
N THR A 120 -2.19 7.82 -6.95
CA THR A 120 -1.43 7.47 -5.75
C THR A 120 -0.11 8.24 -5.70
N VAL A 121 0.62 8.29 -6.81
CA VAL A 121 1.87 9.05 -6.93
C VAL A 121 1.61 10.54 -6.76
N ALA A 122 0.57 11.10 -7.41
CA ALA A 122 0.24 12.51 -7.30
C ALA A 122 -0.12 12.94 -5.88
N GLU A 123 -0.89 12.12 -5.16
CA GLU A 123 -1.19 12.33 -3.74
C GLU A 123 0.09 12.37 -2.89
N LEU A 124 0.99 11.38 -3.06
CA LEU A 124 2.26 11.32 -2.34
C LEU A 124 3.18 12.48 -2.69
N THR A 125 3.28 12.87 -3.96
CA THR A 125 4.08 14.00 -4.42
C THR A 125 3.59 15.30 -3.77
N TYR A 126 2.29 15.53 -3.72
CA TYR A 126 1.73 16.69 -3.04
C TYR A 126 2.00 16.67 -1.53
N ILE A 127 1.77 15.53 -0.86
CA ILE A 127 1.98 15.40 0.58
C ILE A 127 3.46 15.63 0.93
N LYS A 128 4.38 14.91 0.28
CA LYS A 128 5.80 14.94 0.61
C LYS A 128 6.50 16.22 0.14
N TYR A 129 6.16 16.70 -1.06
CA TYR A 129 6.98 17.70 -1.75
C TYR A 129 6.23 19.00 -2.08
N GLY A 130 4.91 19.05 -1.91
CA GLY A 130 4.14 20.29 -2.04
C GLY A 130 4.04 20.81 -3.48
N VAL A 131 4.15 19.93 -4.47
CA VAL A 131 4.16 20.28 -5.90
C VAL A 131 3.17 19.42 -6.69
N GLY A 132 2.79 19.89 -7.88
CA GLY A 132 1.99 19.09 -8.83
C GLY A 132 2.85 18.03 -9.51
N MET A 133 2.30 16.83 -9.71
CA MET A 133 3.04 15.66 -10.18
C MET A 133 3.62 15.86 -11.58
N ASN A 134 2.82 16.36 -12.52
CA ASN A 134 3.22 16.45 -13.92
C ASN A 134 4.43 17.37 -14.12
N GLU A 135 4.38 18.58 -13.55
CA GLU A 135 5.46 19.55 -13.66
C GLU A 135 6.71 19.04 -12.94
N TYR A 136 6.53 18.51 -11.72
CA TYR A 136 7.60 17.96 -10.91
C TYR A 136 8.34 16.81 -11.60
N GLU A 137 7.61 15.82 -12.11
CA GLU A 137 8.20 14.64 -12.75
C GLU A 137 8.99 15.05 -14.01
N SER A 138 8.49 16.03 -14.77
CA SER A 138 9.18 16.54 -15.95
C SER A 138 10.54 17.16 -15.61
N ILE A 139 10.61 17.91 -14.51
CA ILE A 139 11.85 18.55 -14.03
C ILE A 139 12.78 17.50 -13.43
N LEU A 140 12.26 16.64 -12.54
CA LEU A 140 13.06 15.64 -11.82
C LEU A 140 13.80 14.72 -12.79
N LYS A 141 13.15 14.29 -13.88
CA LYS A 141 13.77 13.44 -14.91
C LYS A 141 14.98 14.07 -15.61
N THR A 142 15.09 15.40 -15.62
CA THR A 142 16.23 16.11 -16.22
C THR A 142 17.42 16.27 -15.27
N THR A 143 17.22 16.01 -13.98
CA THR A 143 18.27 16.19 -12.97
C THR A 143 19.32 15.08 -13.05
N SER A 144 20.58 15.44 -12.79
CA SER A 144 21.67 14.46 -12.70
C SER A 144 21.42 13.44 -11.58
N CYS A 145 20.86 13.87 -10.45
CA CYS A 145 20.58 12.99 -9.33
C CYS A 145 19.55 11.89 -9.66
N PHE A 146 18.56 12.18 -10.51
CA PHE A 146 17.60 11.18 -10.97
C PHE A 146 18.31 10.13 -11.83
N MET A 147 19.20 10.56 -12.72
CA MET A 147 20.01 9.66 -13.53
C MET A 147 20.96 8.82 -12.67
N ASP A 148 21.59 9.42 -11.66
CA ASP A 148 22.46 8.72 -10.72
C ASP A 148 21.70 7.68 -9.90
N PHE A 149 20.50 8.01 -9.41
CA PHE A 149 19.64 7.08 -8.71
C PHE A 149 19.20 5.93 -9.62
N LYS A 150 18.69 6.23 -10.82
CA LYS A 150 18.28 5.23 -11.80
C LYS A 150 19.42 4.26 -12.13
N ASN A 151 20.59 4.80 -12.45
CA ASN A 151 21.77 4.01 -12.77
C ASN A 151 22.27 3.21 -11.54
N GLY A 152 22.25 3.81 -10.35
CA GLY A 152 22.59 3.15 -9.09
C GLY A 152 21.68 1.97 -8.79
N MET A 153 20.37 2.16 -8.86
CA MET A 153 19.37 1.10 -8.64
C MET A 153 19.48 -0.01 -9.67
N GLN A 154 19.69 0.33 -10.96
CA GLN A 154 19.89 -0.68 -12.00
C GLN A 154 21.15 -1.52 -11.75
N ARG A 155 22.26 -0.89 -11.31
CA ARG A 155 23.48 -1.62 -10.92
C ARG A 155 23.25 -2.53 -9.73
N ALA A 156 22.64 -2.03 -8.65
CA ALA A 156 22.33 -2.83 -7.46
C ALA A 156 21.45 -4.04 -7.82
N HIS A 157 20.43 -3.84 -8.65
CA HIS A 157 19.58 -4.92 -9.14
C HIS A 157 20.35 -5.94 -9.97
N SER A 158 21.23 -5.49 -10.88
CA SER A 158 22.06 -6.37 -11.70
C SER A 158 23.01 -7.23 -10.85
N VAL A 159 23.71 -6.62 -9.88
CA VAL A 159 24.58 -7.35 -8.94
C VAL A 159 23.80 -8.41 -8.18
N TYR A 160 22.64 -8.04 -7.62
CA TYR A 160 21.79 -8.97 -6.88
C TYR A 160 21.30 -10.13 -7.76
N SER A 161 20.80 -9.82 -8.96
CA SER A 161 20.29 -10.81 -9.90
C SER A 161 21.37 -11.80 -10.35
N ASN A 162 22.57 -11.30 -10.66
CA ASN A 162 23.70 -12.14 -11.06
C ASN A 162 24.14 -13.08 -9.94
N GLU A 163 24.24 -12.58 -8.72
CA GLU A 163 24.61 -13.37 -7.55
C GLU A 163 23.56 -14.46 -7.28
N THR A 164 22.29 -14.03 -7.10
CA THR A 164 21.20 -14.93 -6.70
C THR A 164 20.81 -15.97 -7.74
N ARG A 165 21.11 -15.71 -9.02
CA ARG A 165 20.89 -16.70 -10.10
C ARG A 165 21.70 -17.99 -9.89
N SER A 166 22.86 -17.89 -9.24
CA SER A 166 23.75 -19.03 -9.01
C SER A 166 23.41 -19.83 -7.74
N TRP A 167 22.49 -19.34 -6.92
CA TRP A 167 22.17 -19.93 -5.63
C TRP A 167 21.50 -21.30 -5.79
N GLN A 168 22.15 -22.33 -5.26
CA GLN A 168 21.61 -23.68 -5.18
C GLN A 168 20.49 -23.78 -4.13
N SER A 169 19.74 -24.89 -4.15
CA SER A 169 18.75 -25.14 -3.11
C SER A 169 19.47 -25.36 -1.79
N LEU A 170 18.96 -24.80 -0.68
CA LEU A 170 19.50 -25.09 0.65
C LEU A 170 19.46 -26.58 1.00
N ASN A 171 18.58 -27.35 0.34
CA ASN A 171 18.52 -28.80 0.49
C ASN A 171 19.76 -29.52 -0.08
N ASP A 172 20.44 -28.93 -1.05
CA ASP A 172 21.62 -29.54 -1.68
C ASP A 172 22.79 -29.62 -0.69
N PHE A 173 22.83 -28.72 0.31
CA PHE A 173 23.82 -28.66 1.39
C PHE A 173 23.44 -29.50 2.63
N LYS A 174 22.24 -30.10 2.68
CA LYS A 174 21.80 -30.88 3.85
C LYS A 174 22.48 -32.23 3.99
N ARG A 175 23.06 -32.75 2.91
CA ARG A 175 23.74 -34.07 2.91
C ARG A 175 25.22 -33.98 3.28
N ASP A 176 25.68 -32.83 3.76
CA ASP A 176 27.09 -32.61 4.01
C ASP A 176 27.65 -33.47 5.14
N ILE A 177 28.82 -34.06 4.89
CA ILE A 177 29.60 -34.91 5.80
C ILE A 177 30.07 -34.12 7.05
N GLY A 178 29.93 -32.79 7.05
CA GLY A 178 30.37 -31.85 8.10
C GLY A 178 29.30 -31.42 9.11
N ASN A 179 28.30 -32.28 9.42
CA ASN A 179 27.26 -32.03 10.43
C ASN A 179 26.49 -30.70 10.25
N GLY A 180 26.26 -30.26 9.01
CA GLY A 180 25.52 -29.04 8.69
C GLY A 180 26.32 -27.73 8.71
N SER A 181 27.63 -27.77 8.96
CA SER A 181 28.47 -26.54 8.97
C SER A 181 28.49 -25.79 7.64
N ILE A 182 28.51 -26.49 6.50
CA ILE A 182 28.44 -25.89 5.17
C ILE A 182 27.07 -25.25 4.92
N LEU A 183 25.97 -25.92 5.30
CA LEU A 183 24.63 -25.35 5.24
C LEU A 183 24.54 -24.04 6.04
N GLN A 184 25.08 -24.01 7.26
CA GLN A 184 25.07 -22.79 8.07
C GLN A 184 25.90 -21.67 7.44
N ALA A 185 27.09 -21.99 6.91
CA ALA A 185 27.93 -21.00 6.21
C ALA A 185 27.21 -20.38 4.99
N GLU A 186 26.46 -21.19 4.23
CA GLU A 186 25.66 -20.74 3.08
C GLU A 186 24.49 -19.84 3.52
N ILE A 187 23.78 -20.19 4.61
CA ILE A 187 22.73 -19.36 5.19
C ILE A 187 23.30 -18.00 5.61
N ASP A 188 24.38 -18.01 6.39
CA ASP A 188 25.00 -16.79 6.90
C ASP A 188 25.51 -15.90 5.75
N TYR A 189 26.04 -16.51 4.68
CA TYR A 189 26.44 -15.80 3.47
C TYR A 189 25.26 -15.09 2.79
N ARG A 190 24.17 -15.82 2.51
CA ARG A 190 22.98 -15.25 1.85
C ARG A 190 22.34 -14.16 2.70
N GLU A 191 22.28 -14.33 4.02
CA GLU A 191 21.78 -13.31 4.93
C GLU A 191 22.62 -12.03 4.89
N ARG A 192 23.95 -12.14 4.96
CA ARG A 192 24.86 -11.00 4.83
C ARG A 192 24.69 -10.31 3.48
N PHE A 193 24.70 -11.07 2.38
CA PHE A 193 24.54 -10.52 1.03
C PHE A 193 23.19 -9.80 0.85
N ASN A 194 22.09 -10.41 1.32
CA ASN A 194 20.77 -9.77 1.28
C ASN A 194 20.75 -8.47 2.12
N LYS A 195 21.35 -8.48 3.30
CA LYS A 195 21.44 -7.31 4.18
C LYS A 195 22.25 -6.18 3.54
N GLU A 196 23.39 -6.49 2.94
CA GLU A 196 24.23 -5.52 2.23
C GLU A 196 23.54 -4.93 0.99
N ASN A 197 22.83 -5.76 0.21
CA ASN A 197 22.04 -5.29 -0.91
C ASN A 197 20.89 -4.37 -0.46
N MET A 198 20.18 -4.72 0.61
CA MET A 198 19.14 -3.86 1.20
C MET A 198 19.73 -2.53 1.69
N ALA A 199 20.88 -2.56 2.36
CA ALA A 199 21.57 -1.35 2.81
C ALA A 199 22.00 -0.46 1.63
N THR A 200 22.52 -1.06 0.56
CA THR A 200 22.88 -0.34 -0.67
C THR A 200 21.68 0.34 -1.30
N GLN A 201 20.56 -0.38 -1.45
CA GLN A 201 19.31 0.20 -1.97
C GLN A 201 18.76 1.30 -1.06
N LYS A 202 18.86 1.13 0.26
CA LYS A 202 18.45 2.16 1.23
C LYS A 202 19.26 3.44 1.05
N VAL A 203 20.59 3.35 0.99
CA VAL A 203 21.46 4.53 0.77
C VAL A 203 21.12 5.24 -0.54
N LEU A 204 20.84 4.51 -1.61
CA LEU A 204 20.42 5.10 -2.89
C LEU A 204 19.07 5.81 -2.77
N LYS A 205 18.09 5.20 -2.09
CA LYS A 205 16.77 5.80 -1.86
C LYS A 205 16.84 7.03 -0.97
N ASP A 206 17.59 6.99 0.13
CA ASP A 206 17.72 8.10 1.06
C ASP A 206 18.40 9.32 0.38
N ARG A 207 19.43 9.07 -0.44
CA ARG A 207 20.05 10.13 -1.26
C ARG A 207 19.07 10.70 -2.29
N PHE A 208 18.29 9.84 -2.93
CA PHE A 208 17.33 10.26 -3.93
C PHE A 208 16.18 11.05 -3.31
N GLU A 209 15.69 10.68 -2.13
CA GLU A 209 14.64 11.42 -1.42
C GLU A 209 15.08 12.85 -1.07
N VAL A 210 16.35 13.04 -0.68
CA VAL A 210 16.93 14.38 -0.50
C VAL A 210 16.97 15.15 -1.82
N CYS A 211 17.29 14.49 -2.94
CA CYS A 211 17.26 15.15 -4.22
C CYS A 211 15.83 15.53 -4.65
N GLU A 212 14.89 14.61 -4.52
CA GLU A 212 13.48 14.82 -4.79
C GLU A 212 12.94 16.05 -4.06
N TYR A 213 13.29 16.19 -2.78
CA TYR A 213 12.98 17.37 -1.97
C TYR A 213 13.65 18.63 -2.52
N ASN A 214 14.96 18.62 -2.76
CA ASN A 214 15.68 19.79 -3.23
C ASN A 214 15.17 20.26 -4.60
N THR A 215 14.86 19.34 -5.51
CA THR A 215 14.25 19.64 -6.80
C THR A 215 12.90 20.31 -6.61
N ALA A 216 12.01 19.71 -5.81
CA ALA A 216 10.68 20.28 -5.57
C ALA A 216 10.74 21.69 -4.96
N GLN A 217 11.56 21.88 -3.92
CA GLN A 217 11.68 23.17 -3.23
C GLN A 217 12.47 24.22 -4.03
N SER A 218 13.12 23.84 -5.14
CA SER A 218 13.74 24.78 -6.09
C SER A 218 12.78 25.27 -7.19
N MET A 219 11.62 24.61 -7.34
CA MET A 219 10.63 24.99 -8.35
C MET A 219 10.03 26.35 -8.03
N LYS A 220 9.68 27.16 -9.04
CA LYS A 220 9.02 28.45 -8.81
C LYS A 220 7.67 28.30 -8.09
N ASN A 221 6.92 27.24 -8.41
CA ASN A 221 5.60 26.97 -7.87
C ASN A 221 5.68 25.74 -6.94
N HIS A 222 6.02 25.96 -5.67
CA HIS A 222 6.01 24.91 -4.65
C HIS A 222 5.35 25.41 -3.36
N LEU A 223 4.89 24.45 -2.56
CA LEU A 223 4.48 24.66 -1.17
C LEU A 223 5.61 24.21 -0.25
N THR A 224 5.73 24.89 0.87
CA THR A 224 6.81 24.64 1.82
C THR A 224 6.67 23.26 2.46
N ARG A 225 7.77 22.50 2.48
CA ARG A 225 7.85 21.18 3.13
C ARG A 225 9.05 21.10 4.05
N GLN A 226 8.97 20.20 5.02
CA GLN A 226 10.13 19.91 5.88
C GLN A 226 11.11 19.02 5.12
N ARG A 227 12.39 19.33 5.26
CA ARG A 227 13.45 18.53 4.67
C ARG A 227 13.40 17.10 5.25
N PRO A 228 13.48 16.06 4.41
CA PRO A 228 13.58 14.69 4.89
C PRO A 228 14.83 14.53 5.77
N VAL A 229 14.68 13.84 6.90
CA VAL A 229 15.79 13.50 7.78
C VAL A 229 16.48 12.28 7.18
N SER A 230 17.67 12.47 6.61
CA SER A 230 18.50 11.36 6.13
C SER A 230 19.01 10.57 7.34
N ASN A 231 18.67 9.28 7.42
CA ASN A 231 19.21 8.34 8.41
C ASN A 231 20.54 7.73 7.96
#